data_AF-A0AA48GQ48-F1
#
_entry.id   AF-A0AA48GQ48-F1
#
_cell.length_a   1.000
_cell.length_b   1.000
_cell.length_c   1.000
_cell.angle_alpha   90.00
_cell.angle_beta   90.00
_cell.angle_gamma   90.00
#
_symmetry.space_group_name_H-M   'P 1'
#
loop_
_entity.id
_entity.type
_entity.pdbx_description
1 polymer ?
#
loop_
_entity_poly.entity_id
_entity_poly.type
_entity_poly.pdbx_seq_one_letter_code
_entity_poly.pdbx_strand_id
1 'polypeptide(L)'
;MARPMILALFLGGSLLAQGTFPRPEQITFKPLKFEAPRAAAFKARLRNGIPAYVAGDPADLPFVRIRVLIKGGSYLDPRGKEGLAALTGMQMRAGGTEKTAAAALDERLEFLAGNIGSGLGETSGYVDMQFMEKDLKEGLELFMQVLTAPAFAQDRLDQAKANLLQGLLARNDRIEEIAKGEMPRLLNGEDHFSSARITGASLKAITREDMAAFHARLLHPANLVVSVSGRFKREAMLGLLERTLGALKPGPAAKASPKVPAPDFRRKPGIYVVDKDVPQSLVRFALPGLRRTDPDWHAALVLNQVLGGSGFTSRLMKKIRSDEGLTYGVGTGLGDGAHWKGNWSGSLQTKNRSVAYALRLALAEIQRLRDTPVPAEELAVIKDSMVEAFPSRWGRKANVVNTFADEDLAGWPEDWWAGFREKIQAVTAADVQRAARKYLDPSQLVILVVGKAAEAEAGDVKDHPGALKDVAPLPLVHLPSRDPLTLLPLS
;
A
#
# COMPACT_ATOMS: atom_id res chain seq x y z
N MET A 1 -16.68 43.82 78.53
CA MET A 1 -15.23 44.02 78.48
C MET A 1 -14.58 42.69 78.18
N ALA A 2 -14.12 42.48 76.95
CA ALA A 2 -13.39 41.29 76.52
C ALA A 2 -12.06 41.74 75.90
N ARG A 3 -10.96 41.09 76.28
CA ARG A 3 -9.59 41.29 75.77
C ARG A 3 -9.03 39.95 75.24
N PRO A 4 -8.05 39.98 74.30
CA PRO A 4 -7.86 38.94 73.29
C PRO A 4 -6.48 38.22 73.33
N MET A 5 -6.27 37.31 72.34
CA MET A 5 -4.99 36.92 71.69
C MET A 5 -4.11 35.89 72.46
N ILE A 6 -3.49 34.83 71.92
CA ILE A 6 -2.83 34.52 70.63
C ILE A 6 -2.86 32.98 70.41
N LEU A 7 -3.09 32.52 69.17
CA LEU A 7 -2.87 31.12 68.74
C LEU A 7 -1.62 31.06 67.84
N ALA A 8 -0.60 30.32 68.26
CA ALA A 8 0.63 30.11 67.50
C ALA A 8 0.48 28.93 66.52
N LEU A 9 0.75 29.19 65.24
CA LEU A 9 0.76 28.21 64.16
C LEU A 9 2.13 27.52 64.10
N PHE A 10 2.18 26.19 64.21
CA PHE A 10 3.38 25.39 63.92
C PHE A 10 3.44 25.03 62.42
N LEU A 11 4.45 25.55 61.74
CA LEU A 11 4.86 25.16 60.38
C LEU A 11 5.69 23.88 60.43
N GLY A 12 5.10 22.75 60.00
CA GLY A 12 5.82 21.51 59.68
C GLY A 12 5.96 21.39 58.17
N GLY A 13 7.16 21.66 57.64
CA GLY A 13 7.47 21.57 56.21
C GLY A 13 7.68 20.14 55.74
N SER A 14 6.91 19.72 54.73
CA SER A 14 7.14 18.49 53.97
C SER A 14 8.00 18.81 52.75
N LEU A 15 9.29 18.44 52.80
CA LEU A 15 10.19 18.43 51.64
C LEU A 15 9.83 17.24 50.73
N LEU A 16 8.95 17.47 49.75
CA LEU A 16 8.85 16.59 48.59
C LEU A 16 9.98 16.93 47.63
N ALA A 17 10.94 16.03 47.47
CA ALA A 17 11.97 16.12 46.44
C ALA A 17 11.30 16.08 45.05
N GLN A 18 11.14 17.25 44.43
CA GLN A 18 10.81 17.36 43.02
C GLN A 18 12.02 16.94 42.19
N GLY A 19 12.11 15.64 41.87
CA GLY A 19 12.99 15.18 40.81
C GLY A 19 12.54 15.83 39.50
N THR A 20 13.29 16.82 39.04
CA THR A 20 13.10 17.41 37.71
C THR A 20 13.41 16.33 36.68
N PHE A 21 12.38 15.81 36.01
CA PHE A 21 12.62 15.04 34.80
C PHE A 21 13.42 15.91 33.84
N PRO A 22 14.54 15.43 33.27
CA PRO A 22 15.29 16.19 32.27
C PRO A 22 14.34 16.57 31.15
N ARG A 23 14.47 17.79 30.63
CA ARG A 23 13.68 18.19 29.46
C ARG A 23 13.94 17.18 28.34
N PRO A 24 12.97 16.86 27.48
CA PRO A 24 13.16 15.85 26.43
C PRO A 24 14.44 16.07 25.60
N GLU A 25 14.82 17.33 25.35
CA GLU A 25 16.05 17.71 24.65
C GLU A 25 17.37 17.42 25.41
N GLN A 26 17.31 17.14 26.71
CA GLN A 26 18.46 16.79 27.56
C GLN A 26 18.62 15.28 27.74
N ILE A 27 17.69 14.48 27.22
CA ILE A 27 17.75 13.02 27.32
C ILE A 27 18.71 12.51 26.24
N THR A 28 19.91 12.11 26.65
CA THR A 28 20.87 11.46 25.76
C THR A 28 20.58 9.96 25.68
N PHE A 29 20.23 9.47 24.50
CA PHE A 29 20.10 8.04 24.24
C PHE A 29 21.43 7.46 23.74
N LYS A 30 21.73 6.21 24.13
CA LYS A 30 22.84 5.48 23.50
C LYS A 30 22.54 5.31 22.00
N PRO A 31 23.54 5.38 21.11
CA PRO A 31 23.33 5.10 19.69
C PRO A 31 22.66 3.74 19.49
N LEU A 32 21.51 3.74 18.81
CA LEU A 32 20.76 2.52 18.56
C LEU A 32 21.54 1.66 17.56
N LYS A 33 22.18 0.59 18.03
CA LYS A 33 22.74 -0.47 17.17
C LYS A 33 21.65 -1.51 16.94
N PHE A 34 21.19 -1.61 15.70
CA PHE A 34 20.14 -2.52 15.27
C PHE A 34 20.51 -3.04 13.89
N GLU A 35 20.56 -4.35 13.77
CA GLU A 35 20.69 -5.06 12.50
C GLU A 35 19.33 -5.64 12.13
N ALA A 36 18.95 -5.51 10.85
CA ALA A 36 17.74 -6.14 10.36
C ALA A 36 17.84 -7.67 10.53
N PRO A 37 16.75 -8.36 10.89
CA PRO A 37 16.71 -9.80 10.84
C PRO A 37 17.06 -10.30 9.43
N ARG A 38 17.62 -11.51 9.35
CA ARG A 38 17.88 -12.17 8.06
C ARG A 38 16.73 -13.10 7.71
N ALA A 39 16.26 -13.06 6.47
CA ALA A 39 15.16 -13.90 5.99
C ALA A 39 15.41 -15.40 6.27
N ALA A 40 16.65 -15.86 6.03
CA ALA A 40 17.08 -17.23 6.27
C ALA A 40 16.84 -17.76 7.69
N ALA A 41 16.82 -16.89 8.71
CA ALA A 41 16.55 -17.30 10.10
C ALA A 41 15.09 -17.72 10.32
N PHE A 42 14.18 -17.27 9.45
CA PHE A 42 12.74 -17.54 9.54
C PHE A 42 12.25 -18.48 8.44
N LYS A 43 13.01 -18.59 7.35
CA LYS A 43 12.67 -19.39 6.18
C LYS A 43 12.78 -20.89 6.45
N ALA A 44 11.82 -21.62 5.93
CA ALA A 44 11.82 -23.07 5.73
C ALA A 44 11.29 -23.34 4.32
N ARG A 45 11.57 -24.53 3.78
CA ARG A 45 11.02 -24.99 2.51
C ARG A 45 10.24 -26.26 2.77
N LEU A 46 8.94 -26.24 2.47
CA LEU A 46 8.08 -27.42 2.61
C LEU A 46 8.46 -28.47 1.56
N ARG A 47 8.11 -29.74 1.79
CA ARG A 47 8.46 -30.86 0.88
C ARG A 47 8.06 -30.66 -0.59
N ASN A 48 6.99 -29.90 -0.84
CA ASN A 48 6.49 -29.60 -2.19
C ASN A 48 7.07 -28.30 -2.79
N GLY A 49 8.07 -27.70 -2.13
CA GLY A 49 8.81 -26.54 -2.60
C GLY A 49 8.27 -25.18 -2.15
N ILE A 50 7.12 -25.14 -1.47
CA ILE A 50 6.53 -23.89 -0.96
C ILE A 50 7.48 -23.27 0.10
N PRO A 51 7.96 -22.03 -0.08
CA PRO A 51 8.68 -21.32 0.97
C PRO A 51 7.72 -20.93 2.11
N ALA A 52 8.16 -21.14 3.36
CA ALA A 52 7.42 -20.81 4.57
C ALA A 52 8.29 -19.98 5.52
N TYR A 53 7.82 -18.81 5.91
CA TYR A 53 8.44 -17.92 6.88
C TYR A 53 7.74 -18.06 8.22
N VAL A 54 8.42 -18.62 9.22
CA VAL A 54 7.78 -19.07 10.47
C VAL A 54 8.46 -18.42 11.67
N ALA A 55 7.67 -17.68 12.47
CA ALA A 55 8.12 -17.05 13.70
C ALA A 55 7.10 -17.26 14.82
N GLY A 56 7.36 -18.25 15.67
CA GLY A 56 6.58 -18.49 16.89
C GLY A 56 7.18 -17.77 18.09
N ASP A 57 6.32 -17.34 19.00
CA ASP A 57 6.71 -16.88 20.34
C ASP A 57 5.74 -17.47 21.37
N PRO A 58 6.18 -18.46 22.20
CA PRO A 58 5.33 -19.08 23.21
C PRO A 58 4.77 -18.12 24.28
N ALA A 59 5.34 -16.91 24.42
CA ALA A 59 4.87 -15.87 25.33
C ALA A 59 3.93 -14.85 24.68
N ASP A 60 3.62 -15.00 23.38
CA ASP A 60 2.69 -14.13 22.66
C ASP A 60 1.24 -14.38 23.11
N LEU A 61 0.34 -13.50 22.64
CA LEU A 61 -1.09 -13.71 22.74
C LEU A 61 -1.48 -15.08 22.17
N PRO A 62 -2.52 -15.75 22.71
CA PRO A 62 -2.85 -17.15 22.41
C PRO A 62 -3.52 -17.32 21.04
N PHE A 63 -3.03 -16.65 20.00
CA PHE A 63 -3.49 -16.74 18.64
C PHE A 63 -2.38 -17.19 17.71
N VAL A 64 -2.77 -17.84 16.62
CA VAL A 64 -1.91 -18.21 15.51
C VAL A 64 -2.47 -17.59 14.25
N ARG A 65 -1.57 -17.00 13.45
CA ARG A 65 -1.87 -16.40 12.15
C ARG A 65 -1.12 -17.14 11.08
N ILE A 66 -1.82 -17.54 10.02
CA ILE A 66 -1.24 -18.13 8.82
C ILE A 66 -1.73 -17.31 7.63
N ARG A 67 -0.81 -16.87 6.76
CA ARG A 67 -1.11 -16.22 5.49
C ARG A 67 -0.44 -17.00 4.38
N VAL A 68 -1.24 -17.43 3.41
CA VAL A 68 -0.78 -17.99 2.13
C VAL A 68 -0.90 -16.89 1.10
N LEU A 69 0.22 -16.38 0.63
CA LEU A 69 0.32 -15.48 -0.49
C LEU A 69 0.19 -16.26 -1.79
N ILE A 70 -0.54 -15.71 -2.75
CA ILE A 70 -0.78 -16.32 -4.05
C ILE A 70 -0.25 -15.39 -5.13
N LYS A 71 0.72 -15.85 -5.93
CA LYS A 71 1.18 -15.18 -7.14
C LYS A 71 0.15 -15.41 -8.24
N GLY A 72 -0.46 -14.32 -8.72
CA GLY A 72 -1.65 -14.38 -9.55
C GLY A 72 -2.53 -13.17 -9.28
N GLY A 73 -3.42 -12.82 -10.19
CA GLY A 73 -4.26 -11.63 -10.02
C GLY A 73 -4.92 -11.22 -11.33
N SER A 74 -5.50 -10.02 -11.35
CA SER A 74 -6.25 -9.53 -12.51
C SER A 74 -5.40 -9.34 -13.77
N TYR A 75 -4.07 -9.33 -13.69
CA TYR A 75 -3.22 -9.42 -14.88
C TYR A 75 -3.42 -10.72 -15.69
N LEU A 76 -4.09 -11.71 -15.12
CA LEU A 76 -4.50 -12.96 -15.75
C LEU A 76 -5.98 -12.99 -16.15
N ASP A 77 -6.74 -11.91 -15.90
CA ASP A 77 -8.13 -11.83 -16.32
C ASP A 77 -8.20 -11.90 -17.85
N PRO A 78 -9.03 -12.80 -18.42
CA PRO A 78 -9.30 -12.79 -19.85
C PRO A 78 -9.97 -11.46 -20.26
N ARG A 79 -9.70 -10.98 -21.48
CA ARG A 79 -10.42 -9.82 -22.04
C ARG A 79 -11.93 -10.08 -22.00
N GLY A 80 -12.69 -9.09 -21.53
CA GLY A 80 -14.14 -9.18 -21.35
C GLY A 80 -14.57 -9.90 -20.08
N LYS A 81 -13.63 -10.34 -19.23
CA LYS A 81 -13.88 -10.89 -17.88
C LYS A 81 -13.08 -10.14 -16.82
N GLU A 82 -12.83 -8.85 -17.04
CA GLU A 82 -12.20 -7.96 -16.06
C GLU A 82 -12.99 -7.99 -14.75
N GLY A 83 -12.31 -8.37 -13.67
CA GLY A 83 -12.90 -8.62 -12.36
C GLY A 83 -12.93 -10.09 -11.94
N LEU A 84 -12.54 -11.03 -12.82
CA LEU A 84 -12.53 -12.46 -12.53
C LEU A 84 -11.65 -12.79 -11.32
N ALA A 85 -10.41 -12.30 -11.30
CA ALA A 85 -9.52 -12.51 -10.16
C ALA A 85 -10.13 -11.95 -8.86
N ALA A 86 -10.62 -10.71 -8.88
CA ALA A 86 -11.18 -10.05 -7.71
C ALA A 86 -12.40 -10.79 -7.15
N LEU A 87 -13.33 -11.21 -8.02
CA LEU A 87 -14.48 -12.02 -7.64
C LEU A 87 -14.07 -13.39 -7.12
N THR A 88 -13.14 -14.07 -7.80
CA THR A 88 -12.61 -15.36 -7.35
C THR A 88 -12.05 -15.24 -5.93
N GLY A 89 -11.17 -14.26 -5.69
CA GLY A 89 -10.53 -14.06 -4.38
C GLY A 89 -11.53 -13.75 -3.28
N MET A 90 -12.56 -12.93 -3.56
CA MET A 90 -13.64 -12.65 -2.62
C MET A 90 -14.48 -13.91 -2.32
N GLN A 91 -14.85 -14.64 -3.37
CA GLN A 91 -15.78 -15.77 -3.27
C GLN A 91 -15.11 -17.07 -2.77
N MET A 92 -13.78 -17.15 -2.73
CA MET A 92 -13.08 -18.26 -2.05
C MET A 92 -13.57 -18.42 -0.60
N ARG A 93 -13.65 -17.33 0.17
CA ARG A 93 -14.20 -17.34 1.54
C ARG A 93 -15.71 -17.14 1.56
N ALA A 94 -16.24 -16.16 0.82
CA ALA A 94 -17.65 -15.77 0.93
C ALA A 94 -18.62 -16.81 0.33
N GLY A 95 -18.16 -17.59 -0.66
CA GLY A 95 -18.96 -18.59 -1.36
C GLY A 95 -19.04 -19.95 -0.67
N GLY A 96 -18.48 -20.09 0.54
CA GLY A 96 -18.37 -21.37 1.25
C GLY A 96 -17.38 -22.33 0.58
N THR A 97 -17.36 -23.57 1.08
CA THR A 97 -16.49 -24.66 0.60
C THR A 97 -17.33 -25.83 0.14
N GLU A 98 -16.74 -26.77 -0.60
CA GLU A 98 -17.44 -27.99 -1.04
C GLU A 98 -18.03 -28.79 0.12
N LYS A 99 -17.45 -28.68 1.32
CA LYS A 99 -17.89 -29.39 2.52
C LYS A 99 -18.72 -28.54 3.48
N THR A 100 -18.69 -27.22 3.35
CA THR A 100 -19.29 -26.30 4.32
C THR A 100 -19.97 -25.15 3.59
N ALA A 101 -21.30 -25.11 3.67
CA ALA A 101 -22.10 -24.03 3.11
C ALA A 101 -21.66 -22.66 3.68
N ALA A 102 -21.82 -21.60 2.88
CA ALA A 102 -21.34 -20.26 3.24
C ALA A 102 -21.84 -19.78 4.61
N ALA A 103 -23.14 -19.94 4.91
CA ALA A 103 -23.71 -19.55 6.20
C ALA A 103 -23.14 -20.37 7.37
N ALA A 104 -23.00 -21.69 7.20
CA ALA A 104 -22.42 -22.56 8.22
C ALA A 104 -20.93 -22.23 8.47
N LEU A 105 -20.19 -21.84 7.42
CA LEU A 105 -18.82 -21.36 7.56
C LEU A 105 -18.77 -20.04 8.36
N ASP A 106 -19.67 -19.11 8.06
CA ASP A 106 -19.79 -17.83 8.78
C ASP A 106 -20.08 -18.07 10.28
N GLU A 107 -21.11 -18.86 10.59
CA GLU A 107 -21.50 -19.23 11.96
C GLU A 107 -20.37 -19.96 12.71
N ARG A 108 -19.67 -20.88 12.03
CA ARG A 108 -18.60 -21.65 12.67
C ARG A 108 -17.42 -20.76 13.02
N LEU A 109 -17.06 -19.82 12.15
CA LEU A 109 -15.97 -18.88 12.40
C LEU A 109 -16.31 -17.91 13.54
N GLU A 110 -17.57 -17.44 13.61
CA GLU A 110 -18.06 -16.63 14.72
C GLU A 110 -17.98 -17.39 16.05
N PHE A 111 -18.44 -18.64 16.08
CA PHE A 111 -18.36 -19.48 17.28
C PHE A 111 -16.91 -19.69 17.76
N LEU A 112 -15.97 -19.87 16.84
CA LEU A 112 -14.55 -20.03 17.14
C LEU A 112 -13.86 -18.71 17.48
N ALA A 113 -14.56 -17.57 17.38
CA ALA A 113 -14.00 -16.23 17.41
C ALA A 113 -12.77 -16.09 16.48
N GLY A 114 -12.81 -16.79 15.35
CA GLY A 114 -11.75 -16.90 14.37
C GLY A 114 -12.08 -16.13 13.10
N ASN A 115 -11.05 -15.79 12.32
CA ASN A 115 -11.21 -15.14 11.03
C ASN A 115 -10.51 -15.94 9.94
N ILE A 116 -11.12 -15.99 8.76
CA ILE A 116 -10.48 -16.38 7.51
C ILE A 116 -10.77 -15.27 6.49
N GLY A 117 -9.72 -14.73 5.89
CA GLY A 117 -9.77 -13.74 4.82
C GLY A 117 -9.29 -14.32 3.49
N SER A 118 -9.82 -13.82 2.39
CA SER A 118 -9.30 -14.14 1.05
C SER A 118 -9.45 -12.95 0.10
N GLY A 119 -8.54 -12.83 -0.85
CA GLY A 119 -8.58 -11.77 -1.85
C GLY A 119 -7.51 -11.95 -2.93
N LEU A 120 -7.79 -11.44 -4.13
CA LEU A 120 -6.84 -11.38 -5.24
C LEU A 120 -6.81 -9.96 -5.76
N GLY A 121 -5.61 -9.38 -5.81
CA GLY A 121 -5.34 -8.06 -6.38
C GLY A 121 -4.83 -8.17 -7.82
N GLU A 122 -4.05 -7.17 -8.21
CA GLU A 122 -3.56 -7.06 -9.59
C GLU A 122 -2.53 -8.14 -9.94
N THR A 123 -1.54 -8.39 -9.09
CA THR A 123 -0.44 -9.35 -9.36
C THR A 123 -0.25 -10.41 -8.27
N SER A 124 -0.94 -10.25 -7.15
CA SER A 124 -0.91 -11.17 -6.02
C SER A 124 -2.23 -11.19 -5.26
N GLY A 125 -2.46 -12.24 -4.49
CA GLY A 125 -3.56 -12.35 -3.53
C GLY A 125 -3.12 -13.04 -2.24
N TYR A 126 -4.10 -13.36 -1.42
CA TYR A 126 -3.91 -14.04 -0.16
C TYR A 126 -5.12 -14.90 0.20
N VAL A 127 -4.86 -15.92 1.02
CA VAL A 127 -5.81 -16.48 1.97
C VAL A 127 -5.13 -16.43 3.33
N ASP A 128 -5.78 -15.88 4.34
CA ASP A 128 -5.25 -15.81 5.70
C ASP A 128 -6.23 -16.33 6.73
N MET A 129 -5.70 -16.69 7.89
CA MET A 129 -6.48 -17.08 9.05
C MET A 129 -5.87 -16.52 10.33
N GLN A 130 -6.74 -16.26 11.32
CA GLN A 130 -6.35 -16.02 12.71
C GLN A 130 -7.29 -16.79 13.64
N PHE A 131 -6.74 -17.66 14.48
CA PHE A 131 -7.49 -18.46 15.45
C PHE A 131 -6.77 -18.55 16.79
N MET A 132 -7.51 -18.85 17.86
CA MET A 132 -6.89 -19.20 19.14
C MET A 132 -6.10 -20.51 19.02
N GLU A 133 -5.03 -20.66 19.80
CA GLU A 133 -4.20 -21.88 19.81
C GLU A 133 -5.03 -23.16 20.04
N LYS A 134 -6.01 -23.10 20.95
CA LYS A 134 -6.93 -24.22 21.23
C LYS A 134 -7.81 -24.64 20.04
N ASP A 135 -8.10 -23.71 19.14
CA ASP A 135 -9.01 -23.89 18.00
C ASP A 135 -8.23 -24.05 16.68
N LEU A 136 -6.89 -24.01 16.73
CA LEU A 136 -6.01 -24.00 15.56
C LEU A 136 -6.25 -25.19 14.63
N LYS A 137 -6.46 -26.39 15.19
CA LYS A 137 -6.66 -27.59 14.38
C LYS A 137 -7.86 -27.42 13.45
N GLU A 138 -9.00 -27.03 14.02
CA GLU A 138 -10.23 -26.86 13.27
C GLU A 138 -10.19 -25.62 12.37
N GLY A 139 -9.64 -24.50 12.87
CA GLY A 139 -9.45 -23.31 12.06
C GLY A 139 -8.59 -23.59 10.83
N LEU A 140 -7.55 -24.41 10.97
CA LEU A 140 -6.71 -24.84 9.85
C LEU A 140 -7.47 -25.78 8.89
N GLU A 141 -8.34 -26.66 9.39
CA GLU A 141 -9.19 -27.50 8.54
C GLU A 141 -10.13 -26.64 7.67
N LEU A 142 -10.80 -25.63 8.26
CA LEU A 142 -11.64 -24.68 7.52
C LEU A 142 -10.83 -23.83 6.55
N PHE A 143 -9.67 -23.33 6.97
CA PHE A 143 -8.74 -22.58 6.12
C PHE A 143 -8.30 -23.38 4.90
N MET A 144 -7.91 -24.65 5.10
CA MET A 144 -7.51 -25.51 4.00
C MET A 144 -8.67 -25.72 3.02
N GLN A 145 -9.90 -25.88 3.50
CA GLN A 145 -11.07 -25.99 2.62
C GLN A 145 -11.28 -24.70 1.80
N VAL A 146 -11.18 -23.51 2.40
CA VAL A 146 -11.28 -22.23 1.69
C VAL A 146 -10.17 -22.08 0.64
N LEU A 147 -8.94 -22.50 0.98
CA LEU A 147 -7.80 -22.43 0.09
C LEU A 147 -7.89 -23.43 -1.08
N THR A 148 -8.36 -24.65 -0.85
CA THR A 148 -8.24 -25.74 -1.83
C THR A 148 -9.54 -26.15 -2.51
N ALA A 149 -10.68 -25.95 -1.87
CA ALA A 149 -11.99 -26.43 -2.33
C ALA A 149 -13.12 -25.41 -2.04
N PRO A 150 -13.01 -24.15 -2.49
CA PRO A 150 -14.10 -23.18 -2.41
C PRO A 150 -15.28 -23.63 -3.29
N ALA A 151 -16.50 -23.53 -2.77
CA ALA A 151 -17.70 -23.93 -3.50
C ALA A 151 -18.18 -22.89 -4.51
N PHE A 152 -17.82 -21.61 -4.31
CA PHE A 152 -18.29 -20.49 -5.11
C PHE A 152 -19.82 -20.48 -5.24
N ALA A 153 -20.53 -20.56 -4.11
CA ALA A 153 -21.98 -20.70 -4.09
C ALA A 153 -22.68 -19.61 -4.94
N GLN A 154 -23.65 -20.03 -5.77
CA GLN A 154 -24.24 -19.18 -6.80
C GLN A 154 -25.00 -17.99 -6.20
N ASP A 155 -25.74 -18.20 -5.10
CA ASP A 155 -26.43 -17.15 -4.36
C ASP A 155 -25.46 -16.06 -3.86
N ARG A 156 -24.28 -16.47 -3.37
CA ARG A 156 -23.23 -15.55 -2.89
C ARG A 156 -22.55 -14.82 -4.04
N LEU A 157 -22.36 -15.48 -5.18
CA LEU A 157 -21.86 -14.83 -6.40
C LEU A 157 -22.86 -13.79 -6.93
N ASP A 158 -24.14 -14.13 -6.99
CA ASP A 158 -25.19 -13.22 -7.48
C ASP A 158 -25.29 -11.98 -6.59
N GLN A 159 -25.25 -12.17 -5.26
CA GLN A 159 -25.21 -11.07 -4.30
C GLN A 159 -23.94 -10.21 -4.49
N ALA A 160 -22.77 -10.82 -4.66
CA ALA A 160 -21.53 -10.09 -4.88
C ALA A 160 -21.55 -9.27 -6.18
N LYS A 161 -22.10 -9.85 -7.26
CA LYS A 161 -22.29 -9.13 -8.53
C LYS A 161 -23.27 -7.98 -8.38
N ALA A 162 -24.38 -8.16 -7.68
CA ALA A 162 -25.34 -7.08 -7.42
C ALA A 162 -24.69 -5.93 -6.65
N ASN A 163 -23.94 -6.24 -5.58
CA ASN A 163 -23.21 -5.25 -4.79
C ASN A 163 -22.15 -4.50 -5.61
N LEU A 164 -21.37 -5.24 -6.41
CA LEU A 164 -20.38 -4.65 -7.31
C LEU A 164 -21.04 -3.74 -8.34
N LEU A 165 -22.16 -4.15 -8.95
CA LEU A 165 -22.89 -3.34 -9.92
C LEU A 165 -23.37 -2.01 -9.32
N GLN A 166 -23.88 -2.02 -8.09
CA GLN A 166 -24.22 -0.77 -7.38
C GLN A 166 -22.98 0.11 -7.16
N GLY A 167 -21.85 -0.50 -6.77
CA GLY A 167 -20.58 0.20 -6.67
C GLY A 167 -20.07 0.74 -8.01
N LEU A 168 -20.38 0.10 -9.14
CA LEU A 168 -20.09 0.63 -10.47
C LEU A 168 -20.89 1.90 -10.71
N LEU A 169 -22.21 1.90 -10.47
CA LEU A 169 -23.07 3.06 -10.70
C LEU A 169 -22.59 4.31 -9.94
N ALA A 170 -22.12 4.14 -8.70
CA ALA A 170 -21.59 5.22 -7.88
C ALA A 170 -20.09 5.53 -8.11
N ARG A 171 -19.42 4.85 -9.04
CA ARG A 171 -17.96 4.94 -9.25
C ARG A 171 -17.52 6.37 -9.56
N ASN A 172 -18.30 7.10 -10.36
CA ASN A 172 -17.93 8.46 -10.78
C ASN A 172 -18.39 9.55 -9.80
N ASP A 173 -19.09 9.18 -8.72
CA ASP A 173 -19.46 10.15 -7.68
C ASP A 173 -18.24 10.58 -6.86
N ARG A 174 -17.18 9.76 -6.86
CA ARG A 174 -15.95 9.97 -6.08
C ARG A 174 -14.78 10.30 -6.99
N ILE A 175 -14.17 11.46 -6.77
CA ILE A 175 -13.01 11.93 -7.55
C ILE A 175 -11.81 10.98 -7.46
N GLU A 176 -11.66 10.25 -6.35
CA GLU A 176 -10.59 9.27 -6.16
C GLU A 176 -10.74 8.07 -7.09
N GLU A 177 -11.97 7.60 -7.34
CA GLU A 177 -12.24 6.46 -8.22
C GLU A 177 -12.09 6.84 -9.69
N ILE A 178 -12.48 8.07 -10.07
CA ILE A 178 -12.15 8.65 -11.39
C ILE A 178 -10.64 8.67 -11.57
N ALA A 179 -9.90 9.24 -10.60
CA ALA A 179 -8.44 9.34 -10.70
C ALA A 179 -7.75 7.97 -10.72
N LYS A 180 -8.29 6.98 -10.00
CA LYS A 180 -7.83 5.58 -10.00
C LYS A 180 -8.08 4.88 -11.34
N GLY A 181 -9.07 5.33 -12.12
CA GLY A 181 -9.31 4.87 -13.47
C GLY A 181 -8.39 5.51 -14.51
N GLU A 182 -8.23 6.84 -14.46
CA GLU A 182 -7.48 7.55 -15.50
C GLU A 182 -5.96 7.51 -15.31
N MET A 183 -5.46 7.54 -14.06
CA MET A 183 -4.01 7.59 -13.83
C MET A 183 -3.27 6.37 -14.39
N PRO A 184 -3.70 5.10 -14.19
CA PRO A 184 -3.04 3.96 -14.83
C PRO A 184 -3.03 4.04 -16.36
N ARG A 185 -4.09 4.55 -17.00
CA ARG A 185 -4.15 4.72 -18.46
C ARG A 185 -3.11 5.72 -18.95
N LEU A 186 -2.96 6.84 -18.26
CA LEU A 186 -1.95 7.86 -18.57
C LEU A 186 -0.51 7.37 -18.36
N LEU A 187 -0.29 6.40 -17.44
CA LEU A 187 1.04 5.92 -17.10
C LEU A 187 1.47 4.65 -17.85
N ASN A 188 0.52 3.77 -18.15
CA ASN A 188 0.75 2.42 -18.63
C ASN A 188 0.00 2.09 -19.94
N GLY A 189 -0.88 2.98 -20.43
CA GLY A 189 -1.69 2.77 -21.63
C GLY A 189 -3.03 2.09 -21.34
N GLU A 190 -3.99 2.24 -22.26
CA GLU A 190 -5.36 1.70 -22.09
C GLU A 190 -5.42 0.16 -22.14
N ASP A 191 -4.59 -0.47 -22.98
CA ASP A 191 -4.56 -1.92 -23.15
C ASP A 191 -3.84 -2.70 -22.03
N HIS A 192 -3.13 -2.00 -21.14
CA HIS A 192 -2.40 -2.66 -20.06
C HIS A 192 -3.35 -3.10 -18.94
N PHE A 193 -3.09 -4.27 -18.33
CA PHE A 193 -4.00 -4.85 -17.32
C PHE A 193 -4.25 -3.93 -16.11
N SER A 194 -3.28 -3.09 -15.74
CA SER A 194 -3.45 -2.11 -14.64
C SER A 194 -4.49 -1.03 -14.94
N SER A 195 -4.84 -0.85 -16.22
CA SER A 195 -5.83 0.10 -16.71
C SER A 195 -7.19 -0.57 -16.94
N ALA A 196 -7.25 -1.90 -16.92
CA ALA A 196 -8.47 -2.67 -17.07
C ALA A 196 -9.39 -2.44 -15.87
N ARG A 197 -10.69 -2.28 -16.13
CA ARG A 197 -11.70 -2.01 -15.10
C ARG A 197 -12.93 -2.87 -15.33
N ILE A 198 -13.55 -3.26 -14.21
CA ILE A 198 -14.82 -3.99 -14.22
C ILE A 198 -15.89 -3.11 -14.89
N THR A 199 -16.57 -3.69 -15.87
CA THR A 199 -17.73 -3.13 -16.58
C THR A 199 -18.99 -3.95 -16.23
N GLY A 200 -20.17 -3.42 -16.54
CA GLY A 200 -21.41 -4.19 -16.41
C GLY A 200 -21.39 -5.44 -17.29
N ALA A 201 -20.82 -5.33 -18.49
CA ALA A 201 -20.66 -6.45 -19.42
C ALA A 201 -19.68 -7.50 -18.89
N SER A 202 -18.49 -7.11 -18.41
CA SER A 202 -17.50 -8.06 -17.90
C SER A 202 -17.98 -8.77 -16.63
N LEU A 203 -18.65 -8.04 -15.74
CA LEU A 203 -19.22 -8.59 -14.52
C LEU A 203 -20.32 -9.61 -14.81
N LYS A 204 -21.16 -9.34 -15.81
CA LYS A 204 -22.20 -10.28 -16.26
C LYS A 204 -21.58 -11.54 -16.85
N ALA A 205 -20.48 -11.42 -17.59
CA ALA A 205 -19.82 -12.51 -18.32
C ALA A 205 -19.06 -13.52 -17.43
N ILE A 206 -18.71 -13.15 -16.19
CA ILE A 206 -18.00 -14.04 -15.26
C ILE A 206 -18.96 -15.10 -14.70
N THR A 207 -18.64 -16.38 -14.80
CA THR A 207 -19.45 -17.47 -14.22
C THR A 207 -18.77 -18.10 -13.01
N ARG A 208 -19.50 -18.98 -12.31
CA ARG A 208 -18.95 -19.80 -11.22
C ARG A 208 -17.82 -20.70 -11.73
N GLU A 209 -17.99 -21.27 -12.92
CA GLU A 209 -17.02 -22.15 -13.58
C GLU A 209 -15.73 -21.39 -13.93
N ASP A 210 -15.84 -20.13 -14.34
CA ASP A 210 -14.66 -19.29 -14.56
C ASP A 210 -13.85 -19.12 -13.28
N MET A 211 -14.51 -18.84 -12.15
CA MET A 211 -13.83 -18.68 -10.86
C MET A 211 -13.18 -20.00 -10.40
N ALA A 212 -13.89 -21.12 -10.57
CA ALA A 212 -13.35 -22.44 -10.26
C ALA A 212 -12.13 -22.78 -11.13
N ALA A 213 -12.18 -22.51 -12.44
CA ALA A 213 -11.06 -22.71 -13.35
C ALA A 213 -9.88 -21.79 -13.02
N PHE A 214 -10.15 -20.51 -12.71
CA PHE A 214 -9.13 -19.55 -12.33
C PHE A 214 -8.43 -19.94 -11.01
N HIS A 215 -9.20 -20.32 -9.99
CA HIS A 215 -8.70 -20.83 -8.72
C HIS A 215 -7.85 -22.09 -8.91
N ALA A 216 -8.36 -23.09 -9.62
CA ALA A 216 -7.64 -24.34 -9.87
C ALA A 216 -6.31 -24.11 -10.61
N ARG A 217 -6.28 -23.13 -11.52
CA ARG A 217 -5.08 -22.71 -12.23
C ARG A 217 -4.03 -22.09 -11.30
N LEU A 218 -4.45 -21.35 -10.27
CA LEU A 218 -3.55 -20.68 -9.33
C LEU A 218 -3.04 -21.59 -8.21
N LEU A 219 -3.74 -22.68 -7.88
CA LEU A 219 -3.36 -23.62 -6.82
C LEU A 219 -2.19 -24.54 -7.23
N HIS A 220 -1.03 -23.91 -7.41
CA HIS A 220 0.24 -24.54 -7.77
C HIS A 220 1.31 -24.14 -6.75
N PRO A 221 2.14 -25.05 -6.21
CA PRO A 221 3.18 -24.72 -5.20
C PRO A 221 4.08 -23.54 -5.58
N ALA A 222 4.49 -23.43 -6.84
CA ALA A 222 5.30 -22.30 -7.33
C ALA A 222 4.61 -20.92 -7.29
N ASN A 223 3.30 -20.87 -7.02
CA ASN A 223 2.55 -19.63 -6.82
C ASN A 223 2.39 -19.28 -5.35
N LEU A 224 2.78 -20.14 -4.41
CA LEU A 224 2.44 -19.99 -2.99
C LEU A 224 3.67 -19.60 -2.17
N VAL A 225 3.49 -18.65 -1.26
CA VAL A 225 4.45 -18.33 -0.18
C VAL A 225 3.68 -18.27 1.13
N VAL A 226 4.22 -18.86 2.19
CA VAL A 226 3.54 -18.94 3.49
C VAL A 226 4.24 -18.05 4.50
N SER A 227 3.49 -17.33 5.31
CA SER A 227 3.98 -16.70 6.54
C SER A 227 3.13 -17.15 7.73
N VAL A 228 3.80 -17.44 8.85
CA VAL A 228 3.16 -17.92 10.07
C VAL A 228 3.74 -17.22 11.29
N SER A 229 2.86 -16.68 12.14
CA SER A 229 3.24 -16.02 13.40
C SER A 229 2.24 -16.24 14.52
N GLY A 230 2.69 -16.12 15.76
CA GLY A 230 1.85 -16.25 16.97
C GLY A 230 2.40 -17.24 17.97
N ARG A 231 1.53 -17.77 18.84
CA ARG A 231 1.92 -18.66 19.94
C ARG A 231 2.03 -20.11 19.50
N PHE A 232 3.26 -20.57 19.28
CA PHE A 232 3.58 -21.98 18.99
C PHE A 232 5.09 -22.26 19.09
N LYS A 233 5.46 -23.54 19.16
CA LYS A 233 6.84 -24.00 18.91
C LYS A 233 7.08 -24.16 17.41
N ARG A 234 8.21 -23.66 16.91
CA ARG A 234 8.53 -23.62 15.46
C ARG A 234 8.48 -25.01 14.82
N GLU A 235 9.06 -26.01 15.47
CA GLU A 235 9.15 -27.38 14.94
C GLU A 235 7.77 -28.04 14.85
N ALA A 236 6.92 -27.80 15.85
CA ALA A 236 5.54 -28.29 15.85
C ALA A 236 4.72 -27.66 14.72
N MET A 237 4.88 -26.35 14.51
CA MET A 237 4.23 -25.63 13.42
C MET A 237 4.71 -26.11 12.05
N LEU A 238 6.02 -26.28 11.85
CA LEU A 238 6.56 -26.84 10.62
C LEU A 238 6.00 -28.24 10.33
N GLY A 239 5.90 -29.10 11.35
CA GLY A 239 5.26 -30.41 11.20
C GLY A 239 3.78 -30.32 10.80
N LEU A 240 3.05 -29.30 11.28
CA LEU A 240 1.66 -29.05 10.90
C LEU A 240 1.56 -28.57 9.44
N LEU A 241 2.36 -27.58 9.04
CA LEU A 241 2.42 -27.07 7.67
C LEU A 241 2.81 -28.17 6.68
N GLU A 242 3.73 -29.05 7.07
CA GLU A 242 4.15 -30.20 6.25
C GLU A 242 3.02 -31.19 5.98
N ARG A 243 2.13 -31.42 6.95
CA ARG A 243 0.97 -32.30 6.80
C ARG A 243 -0.17 -31.65 6.02
N THR A 244 -0.23 -30.32 5.97
CA THR A 244 -1.28 -29.57 5.27
C THR A 244 -0.76 -28.98 3.96
N LEU A 245 -0.17 -27.79 3.99
CA LEU A 245 0.32 -27.06 2.82
C LEU A 245 1.43 -27.82 2.08
N GLY A 246 2.31 -28.52 2.79
CA GLY A 246 3.38 -29.35 2.20
C GLY A 246 2.86 -30.59 1.49
N ALA A 247 1.65 -31.04 1.83
CA ALA A 247 0.98 -32.18 1.19
C ALA A 247 0.16 -31.79 -0.04
N LEU A 248 0.05 -30.48 -0.36
CA LEU A 248 -0.67 -30.02 -1.54
C LEU A 248 -0.04 -30.59 -2.81
N LYS A 249 -0.88 -31.25 -3.62
CA LYS A 249 -0.54 -31.72 -4.96
C LYS A 249 -1.19 -30.79 -5.99
N PRO A 250 -0.45 -30.26 -6.96
CA PRO A 250 -1.05 -29.46 -8.02
C PRO A 250 -2.05 -30.32 -8.81
N GLY A 251 -3.26 -29.80 -9.00
CA GLY A 251 -4.26 -30.43 -9.86
C GLY A 251 -3.92 -30.29 -11.35
N PRO A 252 -4.65 -30.96 -12.26
CA PRO A 252 -4.36 -30.94 -13.70
C PRO A 252 -4.37 -29.53 -14.34
N ALA A 253 -5.19 -28.62 -13.80
CA ALA A 253 -5.29 -27.25 -14.28
C ALA A 253 -4.22 -26.31 -13.68
N ALA A 254 -3.55 -26.72 -12.60
CA ALA A 254 -2.62 -25.89 -11.84
C ALA A 254 -1.38 -25.54 -12.65
N LYS A 255 -1.05 -24.26 -12.71
CA LYS A 255 0.08 -23.75 -13.50
C LYS A 255 0.83 -22.68 -12.72
N ALA A 256 2.15 -22.68 -12.86
CA ALA A 256 2.93 -21.51 -12.47
C ALA A 256 2.38 -20.24 -13.15
N SER A 257 2.28 -19.18 -12.38
CA SER A 257 1.87 -17.86 -12.86
C SER A 257 2.95 -17.31 -13.79
N PRO A 258 2.60 -16.85 -15.01
CA PRO A 258 3.56 -16.27 -15.93
C PRO A 258 4.17 -15.00 -15.35
N LYS A 259 5.23 -14.50 -15.99
CA LYS A 259 5.79 -13.20 -15.64
C LYS A 259 4.72 -12.12 -15.84
N VAL A 260 4.59 -11.21 -14.88
CA VAL A 260 3.73 -10.04 -15.02
C VAL A 260 4.27 -9.18 -16.18
N PRO A 261 3.46 -8.83 -17.18
CA PRO A 261 3.91 -8.01 -18.30
C PRO A 261 4.25 -6.61 -17.81
N ALA A 262 5.32 -6.03 -18.36
CA ALA A 262 5.59 -4.61 -18.21
C ALA A 262 4.73 -3.82 -19.22
N PRO A 263 4.38 -2.56 -18.94
CA PRO A 263 3.67 -1.73 -19.91
C PRO A 263 4.53 -1.46 -21.14
N ASP A 264 3.98 -1.72 -22.31
CA ASP A 264 4.51 -1.28 -23.60
C ASP A 264 3.80 0.02 -24.00
N PHE A 265 4.15 1.10 -23.31
CA PHE A 265 3.49 2.39 -23.48
C PHE A 265 4.46 3.55 -23.27
N ARG A 266 4.46 4.48 -24.22
CA ARG A 266 5.19 5.74 -24.09
C ARG A 266 4.29 6.78 -23.45
N ARG A 267 4.62 7.15 -22.21
CA ARG A 267 3.95 8.22 -21.47
C ARG A 267 4.02 9.54 -22.24
N LYS A 268 2.93 10.28 -22.20
CA LYS A 268 2.83 11.64 -22.71
C LYS A 268 2.81 12.60 -21.52
N PRO A 269 3.87 13.39 -21.29
CA PRO A 269 3.84 14.42 -20.27
C PRO A 269 2.72 15.42 -20.56
N GLY A 270 2.02 15.89 -19.54
CA GLY A 270 0.82 16.69 -19.70
C GLY A 270 0.09 16.99 -18.40
N ILE A 271 -0.75 18.02 -18.45
CA ILE A 271 -1.75 18.33 -17.44
C ILE A 271 -3.10 17.85 -17.96
N TYR A 272 -3.65 16.81 -17.35
CA TYR A 272 -4.89 16.17 -17.71
C TYR A 272 -5.99 16.61 -16.76
N VAL A 273 -7.13 17.05 -17.27
CA VAL A 273 -8.27 17.50 -16.47
C VAL A 273 -9.48 16.62 -16.76
N VAL A 274 -10.11 16.10 -15.71
CA VAL A 274 -11.45 15.47 -15.79
C VAL A 274 -12.42 16.39 -15.05
N ASP A 275 -13.40 16.91 -15.77
CA ASP A 275 -14.42 17.77 -15.17
C ASP A 275 -15.36 16.99 -14.26
N LYS A 276 -15.51 17.49 -13.03
CA LYS A 276 -16.48 17.01 -12.05
C LYS A 276 -16.91 18.18 -11.18
N ASP A 277 -18.21 18.44 -11.11
CA ASP A 277 -18.75 19.46 -10.22
C ASP A 277 -18.62 19.01 -8.74
N VAL A 278 -17.55 19.46 -8.09
CA VAL A 278 -17.21 19.25 -6.68
C VAL A 278 -16.49 20.49 -6.12
N PRO A 279 -16.57 20.76 -4.80
CA PRO A 279 -15.98 21.95 -4.21
C PRO A 279 -14.44 21.93 -4.13
N GLN A 280 -13.82 20.76 -4.25
CA GLN A 280 -12.37 20.58 -4.17
C GLN A 280 -11.89 19.63 -5.26
N SER A 281 -10.75 19.96 -5.86
CA SER A 281 -10.08 19.14 -6.86
C SER A 281 -9.08 18.20 -6.20
N LEU A 282 -9.07 16.95 -6.65
CA LEU A 282 -7.99 16.00 -6.40
C LEU A 282 -6.93 16.18 -7.48
N VAL A 283 -5.67 16.33 -7.06
CA VAL A 283 -4.51 16.36 -7.95
C VAL A 283 -3.66 15.14 -7.67
N ARG A 284 -3.36 14.36 -8.71
CA ARG A 284 -2.34 13.32 -8.69
C ARG A 284 -1.27 13.66 -9.72
N PHE A 285 -0.01 13.42 -9.39
CA PHE A 285 1.07 13.58 -10.36
C PHE A 285 2.05 12.43 -10.26
N ALA A 286 2.73 12.13 -11.36
CA ALA A 286 3.70 11.06 -11.41
C ALA A 286 4.84 11.33 -12.40
N LEU A 287 5.99 10.78 -12.04
CA LEU A 287 7.22 10.72 -12.81
C LEU A 287 7.68 9.26 -12.95
N PRO A 288 8.50 8.94 -13.97
CA PRO A 288 9.22 7.69 -14.01
C PRO A 288 10.04 7.49 -12.74
N GLY A 289 9.89 6.32 -12.11
CA GLY A 289 10.68 5.92 -10.97
C GLY A 289 11.76 4.92 -11.36
N LEU A 290 12.11 4.08 -10.39
CA LEU A 290 13.18 3.10 -10.46
C LEU A 290 12.71 1.79 -9.84
N ARG A 291 13.56 0.76 -9.89
CA ARG A 291 13.35 -0.47 -9.13
C ARG A 291 14.12 -0.39 -7.83
N ARG A 292 13.67 -1.13 -6.83
CA ARG A 292 14.31 -1.24 -5.51
C ARG A 292 15.77 -1.74 -5.54
N THR A 293 16.14 -2.41 -6.62
CA THR A 293 17.49 -2.92 -6.89
C THR A 293 18.38 -1.94 -7.67
N ASP A 294 17.88 -0.76 -8.05
CA ASP A 294 18.68 0.27 -8.71
C ASP A 294 19.71 0.86 -7.72
N PRO A 295 20.97 1.10 -8.12
CA PRO A 295 21.99 1.67 -7.24
C PRO A 295 21.60 3.01 -6.61
N ASP A 296 20.80 3.82 -7.31
CA ASP A 296 20.35 5.13 -6.81
C ASP A 296 19.15 5.02 -5.83
N TRP A 297 18.64 3.81 -5.53
CA TRP A 297 17.43 3.62 -4.71
C TRP A 297 17.48 4.34 -3.36
N HIS A 298 18.59 4.25 -2.62
CA HIS A 298 18.69 4.84 -1.29
C HIS A 298 18.73 6.38 -1.37
N ALA A 299 19.42 6.94 -2.37
CA ALA A 299 19.43 8.38 -2.62
C ALA A 299 18.03 8.88 -3.02
N ALA A 300 17.35 8.14 -3.90
CA ALA A 300 15.96 8.42 -4.30
C ALA A 300 14.98 8.31 -3.12
N LEU A 301 15.15 7.32 -2.24
CA LEU A 301 14.29 7.16 -1.07
C LEU A 301 14.45 8.32 -0.09
N VAL A 302 15.69 8.75 0.20
CA VAL A 302 15.95 9.92 1.05
C VAL A 302 15.41 11.20 0.40
N LEU A 303 15.63 11.38 -0.90
CA LEU A 303 15.05 12.48 -1.67
C LEU A 303 13.50 12.50 -1.58
N ASN A 304 12.85 11.33 -1.62
CA ASN A 304 11.39 11.24 -1.45
C ASN A 304 10.97 11.72 -0.06
N GLN A 305 11.69 11.32 0.99
CA GLN A 305 11.40 11.79 2.35
C GLN A 305 11.52 13.32 2.46
N VAL A 306 12.60 13.90 1.92
CA VAL A 306 12.80 15.37 1.90
C VAL A 306 11.64 16.07 1.15
N LEU A 307 11.27 15.59 -0.03
CA LEU A 307 10.25 16.22 -0.85
C LEU A 307 8.86 16.15 -0.22
N GLY A 308 8.34 14.94 0.04
CA GLY A 308 6.95 14.74 0.44
C GLY A 308 6.65 13.43 1.18
N GLY A 309 7.67 12.63 1.49
CA GLY A 309 7.51 11.28 2.04
C GLY A 309 7.43 11.21 3.56
N SER A 310 7.95 12.22 4.27
CA SER A 310 8.10 12.20 5.73
C SER A 310 6.95 12.91 6.49
N GLY A 311 5.81 13.13 5.83
CA GLY A 311 4.67 13.83 6.44
C GLY A 311 5.02 15.28 6.77
N PHE A 312 4.72 15.73 8.00
CA PHE A 312 4.87 17.13 8.40
C PHE A 312 6.29 17.70 8.35
N THR A 313 7.32 16.84 8.33
CA THR A 313 8.72 17.28 8.19
C THR A 313 9.16 17.45 6.74
N SER A 314 8.34 17.04 5.77
CA SER A 314 8.65 17.15 4.34
C SER A 314 8.38 18.56 3.80
N ARG A 315 9.13 18.95 2.75
CA ARG A 315 9.04 20.30 2.15
C ARG A 315 7.65 20.61 1.61
N LEU A 316 6.99 19.66 0.93
CA LEU A 316 5.65 19.87 0.38
C LEU A 316 4.61 20.08 1.48
N MET A 317 4.64 19.28 2.55
CA MET A 317 3.73 19.48 3.68
C MET A 317 3.95 20.81 4.37
N LYS A 318 5.21 21.19 4.61
CA LYS A 318 5.52 22.51 5.19
C LYS A 318 5.00 23.62 4.27
N LYS A 319 5.38 23.62 3.00
CA LYS A 319 5.08 24.73 2.09
C LYS A 319 3.59 24.82 1.74
N ILE A 320 2.94 23.71 1.37
CA ILE A 320 1.56 23.75 0.85
C ILE A 320 0.52 23.69 1.96
N ARG A 321 0.76 22.90 3.02
CA ARG A 321 -0.18 22.76 4.15
C ARG A 321 0.10 23.78 5.24
N SER A 322 1.32 23.83 5.79
CA SER A 322 1.59 24.63 6.99
C SER A 322 1.68 26.13 6.69
N ASP A 323 2.44 26.50 5.66
CA ASP A 323 2.70 27.91 5.35
C ASP A 323 1.51 28.56 4.60
N GLU A 324 0.90 27.83 3.66
CA GLU A 324 -0.10 28.38 2.74
C GLU A 324 -1.54 27.91 3.04
N GLY A 325 -1.72 26.89 3.89
CA GLY A 325 -3.06 26.41 4.28
C GLY A 325 -3.93 25.86 3.14
N LEU A 326 -3.34 25.44 2.02
CA LEU A 326 -4.09 25.11 0.80
C LEU A 326 -4.69 23.71 0.81
N THR A 327 -4.14 22.80 1.61
CA THR A 327 -4.55 21.40 1.65
C THR A 327 -4.50 20.84 3.07
N TYR A 328 -5.34 19.84 3.34
CA TYR A 328 -5.18 19.03 4.54
C TYR A 328 -3.97 18.09 4.43
N GLY A 329 -3.56 17.69 3.23
CA GLY A 329 -2.42 16.80 3.08
C GLY A 329 -1.87 16.78 1.66
N VAL A 330 -0.55 16.77 1.57
CA VAL A 330 0.21 16.51 0.35
C VAL A 330 1.29 15.49 0.68
N GLY A 331 1.57 14.57 -0.24
CA GLY A 331 2.64 13.61 -0.03
C GLY A 331 3.14 13.01 -1.32
N THR A 332 4.34 12.44 -1.25
CA THR A 332 4.98 11.70 -2.35
C THR A 332 5.42 10.32 -1.90
N GLY A 333 5.40 9.38 -2.84
CA GLY A 333 5.85 8.01 -2.65
C GLY A 333 6.69 7.54 -3.83
N LEU A 334 7.61 6.62 -3.52
CA LEU A 334 8.44 5.94 -4.50
C LEU A 334 8.00 4.47 -4.60
N GLY A 335 7.44 4.09 -5.75
CA GLY A 335 7.08 2.70 -6.02
C GLY A 335 8.32 1.81 -6.10
N ASP A 336 8.26 0.63 -5.49
CA ASP A 336 9.39 -0.32 -5.39
C ASP A 336 9.76 -1.01 -6.71
N GLY A 337 8.83 -1.07 -7.65
CA GLY A 337 9.07 -1.58 -8.99
C GLY A 337 9.34 -3.09 -9.04
N ALA A 338 8.52 -3.87 -8.32
CA ALA A 338 8.62 -5.33 -8.28
C ALA A 338 8.72 -5.97 -9.68
N HIS A 339 7.83 -5.56 -10.59
CA HIS A 339 7.73 -6.17 -11.93
C HIS A 339 8.38 -5.35 -13.05
N TRP A 340 8.34 -4.01 -12.93
CA TRP A 340 9.01 -3.04 -13.81
C TRP A 340 9.36 -1.78 -13.01
N LYS A 341 10.00 -0.77 -13.60
CA LYS A 341 10.31 0.48 -12.88
C LYS A 341 9.05 1.08 -12.25
N GLY A 342 9.12 1.38 -10.95
CA GLY A 342 8.02 2.03 -10.24
C GLY A 342 7.77 3.45 -10.73
N ASN A 343 6.85 4.14 -10.08
CA ASN A 343 6.62 5.56 -10.29
C ASN A 343 7.03 6.34 -9.06
N TRP A 344 7.51 7.56 -9.28
CA TRP A 344 7.51 8.56 -8.23
C TRP A 344 6.20 9.32 -8.35
N SER A 345 5.33 9.20 -7.35
CA SER A 345 3.98 9.77 -7.43
C SER A 345 3.68 10.65 -6.23
N GLY A 346 2.87 11.68 -6.43
CA GLY A 346 2.33 12.47 -5.35
C GLY A 346 0.86 12.80 -5.54
N SER A 347 0.25 13.27 -4.46
CA SER A 347 -1.16 13.62 -4.42
C SER A 347 -1.41 14.76 -3.44
N LEU A 348 -2.38 15.61 -3.76
CA LEU A 348 -2.99 16.56 -2.81
C LEU A 348 -4.45 16.82 -3.20
N GLN A 349 -5.22 17.39 -2.28
CA GLN A 349 -6.58 17.86 -2.55
C GLN A 349 -6.75 19.29 -2.04
N THR A 350 -7.27 20.17 -2.87
CA THR A 350 -7.38 21.61 -2.58
C THR A 350 -8.64 22.20 -3.24
N LYS A 351 -9.01 23.44 -2.89
CA LYS A 351 -10.08 24.19 -3.58
C LYS A 351 -9.77 24.28 -5.08
N ASN A 352 -10.78 24.21 -5.94
CA ASN A 352 -10.57 24.20 -7.40
C ASN A 352 -9.65 25.34 -7.85
N ARG A 353 -9.97 26.60 -7.49
CA ARG A 353 -9.14 27.78 -7.83
C ARG A 353 -7.69 27.73 -7.32
N SER A 354 -7.41 26.95 -6.28
CA SER A 354 -6.08 26.86 -5.66
C SER A 354 -5.17 25.81 -6.32
N VAL A 355 -5.69 25.00 -7.25
CA VAL A 355 -4.92 23.93 -7.92
C VAL A 355 -3.66 24.46 -8.60
N ALA A 356 -3.80 25.51 -9.40
CA ALA A 356 -2.66 26.08 -10.15
C ALA A 356 -1.56 26.57 -9.20
N TYR A 357 -1.93 27.28 -8.14
CA TYR A 357 -0.97 27.78 -7.16
C TYR A 357 -0.29 26.64 -6.38
N ALA A 358 -1.06 25.66 -5.89
CA ALA A 358 -0.51 24.51 -5.16
C ALA A 358 0.48 23.71 -6.02
N LEU A 359 0.20 23.52 -7.32
CA LEU A 359 1.12 22.88 -8.24
C LEU A 359 2.40 23.69 -8.48
N ARG A 360 2.31 25.02 -8.64
CA ARG A 360 3.53 25.86 -8.75
C ARG A 360 4.43 25.71 -7.54
N LEU A 361 3.86 25.68 -6.33
CA LEU A 361 4.62 25.45 -5.11
C LEU A 361 5.30 24.07 -5.13
N ALA A 362 4.58 23.03 -5.54
CA ALA A 362 5.16 21.69 -5.64
C ALA A 362 6.31 21.62 -6.66
N LEU A 363 6.14 22.24 -7.83
CA LEU A 363 7.17 22.32 -8.87
C LEU A 363 8.37 23.17 -8.43
N ALA A 364 8.13 24.25 -7.69
CA ALA A 364 9.20 25.07 -7.13
C ALA A 364 10.05 24.28 -6.12
N GLU A 365 9.45 23.43 -5.28
CA GLU A 365 10.20 22.55 -4.38
C GLU A 365 10.99 21.48 -5.13
N ILE A 366 10.41 20.89 -6.18
CA ILE A 366 11.12 19.97 -7.08
C ILE A 366 12.33 20.67 -7.69
N GLN A 367 12.15 21.88 -8.20
CA GLN A 367 13.24 22.60 -8.86
C GLN A 367 14.31 23.06 -7.87
N ARG A 368 13.93 23.48 -6.66
CA ARG A 368 14.89 23.80 -5.60
C ARG A 368 15.76 22.61 -5.23
N LEU A 369 15.20 21.39 -5.16
CA LEU A 369 15.97 20.17 -4.89
C LEU A 369 16.94 19.81 -6.03
N ARG A 370 16.66 20.23 -7.25
CA ARG A 370 17.55 20.06 -8.41
C ARG A 370 18.68 21.08 -8.41
N ASP A 371 18.40 22.32 -8.02
CA ASP A 371 19.33 23.45 -8.15
C ASP A 371 20.20 23.66 -6.93
N THR A 372 19.66 23.41 -5.73
CA THR A 372 20.32 23.69 -4.46
C THR A 372 20.44 22.42 -3.61
N PRO A 373 21.64 22.07 -3.10
CA PRO A 373 21.80 20.97 -2.16
C PRO A 373 20.91 21.13 -0.93
N VAL A 374 20.42 20.00 -0.39
CA VAL A 374 19.67 20.01 0.88
C VAL A 374 20.61 20.44 2.02
N PRO A 375 20.20 21.40 2.87
CA PRO A 375 20.96 21.79 4.06
C PRO A 375 21.31 20.59 4.94
N ALA A 376 22.50 20.60 5.54
CA ALA A 376 23.01 19.48 6.32
C ALA A 376 22.09 19.10 7.50
N GLU A 377 21.55 20.10 8.20
CA GLU A 377 20.62 19.88 9.33
C GLU A 377 19.31 19.24 8.88
N GLU A 378 18.72 19.73 7.78
CA GLU A 378 17.48 19.15 7.21
C GLU A 378 17.71 17.69 6.78
N LEU A 379 18.83 17.43 6.10
CA LEU A 379 19.19 16.08 5.64
C LEU A 379 19.43 15.13 6.83
N ALA A 380 20.09 15.61 7.88
CA ALA A 380 20.35 14.83 9.09
C ALA A 380 19.04 14.42 9.77
N VAL A 381 18.12 15.37 10.00
CA VAL A 381 16.79 15.09 10.59
C VAL A 381 16.03 14.03 9.80
N ILE A 382 16.05 14.12 8.46
CA ILE A 382 15.38 13.14 7.60
C ILE A 382 16.03 11.76 7.73
N LYS A 383 17.35 11.66 7.61
CA LYS A 383 18.07 10.38 7.71
C LYS A 383 17.91 9.73 9.07
N ASP A 384 18.01 10.50 10.15
CA ASP A 384 17.87 10.01 11.52
C ASP A 384 16.45 9.49 11.74
N SER A 385 15.42 10.21 11.29
CA SER A 385 14.03 9.75 11.38
C SER A 385 13.82 8.39 10.69
N MET A 386 14.42 8.18 9.51
CA MET A 386 14.34 6.91 8.79
C MET A 386 15.07 5.79 9.54
N VAL A 387 16.24 6.08 10.09
CA VAL A 387 17.13 5.13 10.76
C VAL A 387 16.62 4.73 12.14
N GLU A 388 15.98 5.66 12.85
CA GLU A 388 15.35 5.48 14.16
C GLU A 388 13.98 4.80 14.06
N ALA A 389 13.20 5.10 13.01
CA ALA A 389 11.95 4.39 12.76
C ALA A 389 12.17 2.95 12.29
N PHE A 390 13.32 2.65 11.69
CA PHE A 390 13.59 1.35 11.05
C PHE A 390 13.39 0.13 11.97
N PRO A 391 13.86 0.10 13.24
CA PRO A 391 13.67 -1.06 14.11
C PRO A 391 12.20 -1.36 14.42
N SER A 392 11.33 -0.33 14.43
CA SER A 392 9.89 -0.53 14.66
C SER A 392 9.24 -1.44 13.61
N ARG A 393 9.77 -1.44 12.38
CA ARG A 393 9.36 -2.36 11.31
C ARG A 393 9.46 -3.83 11.74
N TRP A 394 10.46 -4.14 12.56
CA TRP A 394 10.82 -5.48 12.99
C TRP A 394 10.37 -5.81 14.42
N GLY A 395 9.69 -4.87 15.09
CA GLY A 395 9.32 -4.99 16.50
C GLY A 395 8.33 -6.12 16.81
N ARG A 396 7.62 -6.64 15.80
CA ARG A 396 6.69 -7.78 15.94
C ARG A 396 7.11 -8.92 15.02
N LYS A 397 7.10 -10.16 15.53
CA LYS A 397 7.42 -11.37 14.77
C LYS A 397 6.56 -11.51 13.50
N ALA A 398 5.27 -11.17 13.59
CA ALA A 398 4.36 -11.12 12.44
C ALA A 398 4.86 -10.19 11.33
N ASN A 399 5.34 -8.99 11.69
CA ASN A 399 5.86 -8.04 10.70
C ASN A 399 7.12 -8.58 10.00
N VAL A 400 7.97 -9.30 10.74
CA VAL A 400 9.20 -9.91 10.21
C VAL A 400 8.86 -10.95 9.14
N VAL A 401 8.04 -11.96 9.47
CA VAL A 401 7.72 -13.04 8.52
C VAL A 401 6.85 -12.57 7.36
N ASN A 402 5.94 -11.61 7.59
CA ASN A 402 5.13 -11.05 6.51
C ASN A 402 6.01 -10.26 5.54
N THR A 403 6.94 -9.44 6.04
CA THR A 403 7.88 -8.70 5.17
C THR A 403 8.66 -9.66 4.28
N PHE A 404 9.28 -10.70 4.85
CA PHE A 404 10.07 -11.63 4.03
C PHE A 404 9.22 -12.48 3.09
N ALA A 405 8.00 -12.85 3.47
CA ALA A 405 7.09 -13.55 2.58
C ALA A 405 6.64 -12.69 1.39
N ASP A 406 6.25 -11.43 1.64
CA ASP A 406 5.88 -10.48 0.58
C ASP A 406 7.07 -10.21 -0.35
N GLU A 407 8.30 -10.15 0.19
CA GLU A 407 9.52 -9.96 -0.59
C GLU A 407 9.92 -11.16 -1.44
N ASP A 408 9.77 -12.38 -0.92
CA ASP A 408 9.97 -13.62 -1.69
C ASP A 408 8.96 -13.71 -2.84
N LEU A 409 7.69 -13.40 -2.57
CA LEU A 409 6.64 -13.36 -3.59
C LEU A 409 6.94 -12.35 -4.70
N ALA A 410 7.46 -11.17 -4.33
CA ALA A 410 7.88 -10.12 -5.26
C ALA A 410 9.20 -10.42 -5.98
N GLY A 411 9.94 -11.44 -5.54
CA GLY A 411 11.23 -11.83 -6.13
C GLY A 411 12.38 -10.89 -5.76
N TRP A 412 12.33 -10.29 -4.57
CA TRP A 412 13.40 -9.42 -4.08
C TRP A 412 14.58 -10.19 -3.46
N PRO A 413 15.80 -9.64 -3.49
CA PRO A 413 16.95 -10.25 -2.82
C PRO A 413 16.73 -10.40 -1.32
N GLU A 414 17.06 -11.58 -0.76
CA GLU A 414 16.85 -11.90 0.66
C GLU A 414 17.68 -11.03 1.62
N ASP A 415 18.80 -10.49 1.14
CA ASP A 415 19.73 -9.66 1.90
C ASP A 415 19.53 -8.15 1.67
N TRP A 416 18.44 -7.74 1.02
CA TRP A 416 18.22 -6.34 0.64
C TRP A 416 18.28 -5.38 1.84
N TRP A 417 17.78 -5.80 3.00
CA TRP A 417 17.80 -5.01 4.24
C TRP A 417 19.16 -4.96 4.94
N ALA A 418 20.11 -5.81 4.54
CA ALA A 418 21.45 -5.79 5.10
C ALA A 418 22.15 -4.46 4.78
N GLY A 419 22.67 -3.82 5.81
CA GLY A 419 23.31 -2.52 5.69
C GLY A 419 22.35 -1.37 5.38
N PHE A 420 21.03 -1.54 5.49
CA PHE A 420 20.06 -0.51 5.10
C PHE A 420 20.28 0.81 5.85
N ARG A 421 20.50 0.75 7.17
CA ARG A 421 20.70 1.94 8.01
C ARG A 421 21.98 2.67 7.62
N GLU A 422 23.04 1.92 7.36
CA GLU A 422 24.35 2.41 6.92
C GLU A 422 24.23 3.05 5.53
N LYS A 423 23.51 2.41 4.60
CA LYS A 423 23.26 2.94 3.25
C LYS A 423 22.46 4.24 3.29
N ILE A 424 21.46 4.35 4.17
CA ILE A 424 20.72 5.61 4.39
C ILE A 424 21.63 6.67 5.03
N GLN A 425 22.39 6.32 6.06
CA GLN A 425 23.33 7.24 6.71
C GLN A 425 24.49 7.68 5.79
N ALA A 426 24.83 6.90 4.78
CA ALA A 426 25.86 7.27 3.80
C ALA A 426 25.36 8.29 2.76
N VAL A 427 24.05 8.47 2.59
CA VAL A 427 23.51 9.41 1.59
C VAL A 427 23.94 10.84 1.91
N THR A 428 24.55 11.50 0.92
CA THR A 428 24.99 12.90 1.00
C THR A 428 24.01 13.86 0.31
N ALA A 429 24.12 15.16 0.59
CA ALA A 429 23.33 16.17 -0.11
C ALA A 429 23.58 16.18 -1.63
N ALA A 430 24.81 15.84 -2.05
CA ALA A 430 25.17 15.70 -3.47
C ALA A 430 24.47 14.50 -4.11
N ASP A 431 24.31 13.38 -3.39
CA ASP A 431 23.54 12.22 -3.87
C ASP A 431 22.07 12.56 -4.06
N VAL A 432 21.48 13.25 -3.09
CA VAL A 432 20.09 13.72 -3.15
C VAL A 432 19.88 14.66 -4.33
N GLN A 433 20.77 15.64 -4.52
CA GLN A 433 20.68 16.58 -5.63
C GLN A 433 20.88 15.90 -6.99
N ARG A 434 21.84 14.96 -7.10
CA ARG A 434 22.04 14.14 -8.30
C ARG A 434 20.77 13.35 -8.64
N ALA A 435 20.19 12.69 -7.64
CA ALA A 435 18.94 11.94 -7.81
C ALA A 435 17.80 12.88 -8.23
N ALA A 436 17.70 14.08 -7.65
CA ALA A 436 16.68 15.07 -8.02
C ALA A 436 16.81 15.48 -9.48
N ARG A 437 18.03 15.81 -9.93
CA ARG A 437 18.30 16.16 -11.33
C ARG A 437 17.95 15.03 -12.31
N LYS A 438 18.21 13.79 -11.91
CA LYS A 438 17.99 12.60 -12.75
C LYS A 438 16.53 12.13 -12.79
N TYR A 439 15.84 12.12 -11.66
CA TYR A 439 14.53 11.45 -11.53
C TYR A 439 13.35 12.42 -11.39
N LEU A 440 13.58 13.67 -10.95
CA LEU A 440 12.53 14.66 -10.79
C LEU A 440 12.49 15.66 -11.94
N ASP A 441 12.47 15.20 -13.18
CA ASP A 441 12.41 16.07 -14.37
C ASP A 441 10.99 16.60 -14.62
N PRO A 442 10.70 17.90 -14.42
CA PRO A 442 9.36 18.44 -14.59
C PRO A 442 8.78 18.27 -16.00
N SER A 443 9.64 18.13 -17.03
CA SER A 443 9.20 17.92 -18.41
C SER A 443 8.60 16.52 -18.65
N GLN A 444 8.77 15.59 -17.70
CA GLN A 444 8.25 14.23 -17.77
C GLN A 444 6.99 14.02 -16.92
N LEU A 445 6.47 15.08 -16.30
CA LEU A 445 5.32 14.98 -15.42
C LEU A 445 4.03 14.62 -16.16
N VAL A 446 3.32 13.65 -15.59
CA VAL A 446 1.91 13.41 -15.86
C VAL A 446 1.15 13.93 -14.65
N ILE A 447 0.33 14.95 -14.83
CA ILE A 447 -0.50 15.56 -13.78
C ILE A 447 -1.95 15.29 -14.15
N LEU A 448 -2.74 14.75 -13.23
CA LEU A 448 -4.17 14.55 -13.36
C LEU A 448 -4.90 15.40 -12.32
N VAL A 449 -5.82 16.23 -12.78
CA VAL A 449 -6.73 17.04 -11.96
C VAL A 449 -8.14 16.52 -12.16
N VAL A 450 -8.82 16.17 -11.07
CA VAL A 450 -10.24 15.79 -11.09
C VAL A 450 -10.99 16.75 -10.18
N GLY A 451 -11.86 17.56 -10.76
CA GLY A 451 -12.62 18.59 -10.06
C GLY A 451 -13.28 19.54 -11.04
N LYS A 452 -13.77 20.69 -10.57
CA LYS A 452 -14.50 21.63 -11.42
C LYS A 452 -13.53 22.33 -12.37
N ALA A 453 -13.49 21.88 -13.62
CA ALA A 453 -12.44 22.18 -14.59
C ALA A 453 -12.30 23.69 -14.83
N ALA A 454 -13.42 24.38 -15.06
CA ALA A 454 -13.43 25.83 -15.30
C ALA A 454 -12.77 26.64 -14.16
N GLU A 455 -13.02 26.26 -12.89
CA GLU A 455 -12.42 26.95 -11.74
C GLU A 455 -10.95 26.54 -11.53
N ALA A 456 -10.63 25.25 -11.72
CA ALA A 456 -9.28 24.75 -11.59
C ALA A 456 -8.32 25.33 -12.65
N GLU A 457 -8.82 25.49 -13.88
CA GLU A 457 -8.07 26.02 -15.02
C GLU A 457 -7.85 27.52 -14.93
N ALA A 458 -8.89 28.28 -14.55
CA ALA A 458 -8.77 29.72 -14.36
C ALA A 458 -7.77 30.06 -13.24
N GLY A 459 -7.70 29.21 -12.21
CA GLY A 459 -6.88 29.47 -11.02
C GLY A 459 -7.47 30.57 -10.13
N ASP A 460 -6.71 30.98 -9.12
CA ASP A 460 -7.09 32.11 -8.29
C ASP A 460 -6.83 33.40 -9.07
N VAL A 461 -7.82 34.30 -9.11
CA VAL A 461 -7.72 35.58 -9.84
C VAL A 461 -7.37 36.75 -8.92
N LYS A 462 -7.39 36.55 -7.61
CA LYS A 462 -7.27 37.60 -6.61
C LYS A 462 -5.99 37.47 -5.81
N ASP A 463 -5.85 36.37 -5.08
CA ASP A 463 -4.81 36.25 -4.06
C ASP A 463 -3.53 35.62 -4.64
N HIS A 464 -3.67 34.70 -5.59
CA HIS A 464 -2.57 33.94 -6.20
C HIS A 464 -2.73 33.80 -7.72
N PRO A 465 -2.59 34.90 -8.49
CA PRO A 465 -2.91 34.94 -9.91
C PRO A 465 -2.20 33.86 -10.75
N GLY A 466 -2.91 33.36 -11.75
CA GLY A 466 -2.38 32.59 -12.88
C GLY A 466 -3.15 31.31 -13.15
N ALA A 467 -3.24 30.94 -14.43
CA ALA A 467 -3.99 29.77 -14.87
C ALA A 467 -3.19 28.47 -14.71
N LEU A 468 -3.90 27.34 -14.78
CA LEU A 468 -3.33 25.99 -14.72
C LEU A 468 -2.40 25.70 -15.90
N LYS A 469 -2.75 26.17 -17.11
CA LYS A 469 -1.93 26.01 -18.32
C LYS A 469 -0.54 26.66 -18.22
N ASP A 470 -0.38 27.63 -17.33
CA ASP A 470 0.87 28.38 -17.14
C ASP A 470 1.76 27.79 -16.04
N VAL A 471 1.31 26.71 -15.37
CA VAL A 471 2.02 26.07 -14.26
C VAL A 471 3.31 25.39 -14.71
N ALA A 472 3.29 24.77 -15.90
CA ALA A 472 4.43 24.09 -16.50
C ALA A 472 4.30 24.16 -18.03
N PRO A 473 5.41 24.08 -18.79
CA PRO A 473 5.38 24.00 -20.25
C PRO A 473 4.93 22.62 -20.74
N LEU A 474 3.74 22.19 -20.29
CA LEU A 474 3.11 20.91 -20.57
C LEU A 474 1.76 21.15 -21.25
N PRO A 475 1.37 20.30 -22.22
CA PRO A 475 0.05 20.42 -22.83
C PRO A 475 -1.05 20.22 -21.79
N LEU A 476 -2.07 21.08 -21.81
CA LEU A 476 -3.30 20.90 -21.05
C LEU A 476 -4.30 20.12 -21.91
N VAL A 477 -4.80 19.00 -21.39
CA VAL A 477 -5.66 18.06 -22.13
C VAL A 477 -6.89 17.74 -21.28
N HIS A 478 -8.07 17.92 -21.86
CA HIS A 478 -9.32 17.47 -21.27
C HIS A 478 -9.53 15.98 -21.54
N LEU A 479 -9.77 15.22 -20.48
CA LEU A 479 -10.18 13.83 -20.56
C LEU A 479 -11.70 13.75 -20.40
N PRO A 480 -12.38 12.96 -21.23
CA PRO A 480 -13.81 12.79 -21.07
C PRO A 480 -14.08 12.05 -19.76
N SER A 481 -15.15 12.46 -19.06
CA SER A 481 -15.79 11.56 -18.10
C SER A 481 -16.24 10.31 -18.84
N ARG A 482 -16.18 9.14 -18.20
CA ARG A 482 -16.54 7.87 -18.84
C ARG A 482 -17.68 7.22 -18.13
N ASP A 483 -18.62 6.64 -18.87
CA ASP A 483 -19.72 5.91 -18.30
C ASP A 483 -19.18 4.79 -17.39
N PRO A 484 -19.64 4.68 -16.14
CA PRO A 484 -19.02 3.77 -15.18
C PRO A 484 -19.30 2.30 -15.47
N LEU A 485 -20.32 1.98 -16.27
CA LEU A 485 -20.70 0.62 -16.65
C LEU A 485 -20.00 0.16 -17.92
N THR A 486 -19.74 1.04 -18.88
CA THR A 486 -19.22 0.71 -20.21
C THR A 486 -17.81 1.24 -20.46
N LEU A 487 -17.36 2.21 -19.66
CA LEU A 487 -16.10 2.97 -19.80
C LEU A 487 -15.99 3.79 -21.09
N LEU A 488 -17.07 3.88 -21.86
CA LEU A 488 -17.15 4.75 -23.03
C LEU A 488 -17.17 6.22 -22.57
N PRO A 489 -16.53 7.14 -23.31
CA PRO A 489 -16.65 8.57 -23.07
C PRO A 489 -18.12 9.01 -23.00
N LEU A 490 -18.46 9.80 -21.99
CA LEU A 490 -19.71 10.55 -21.92
C LEU A 490 -19.55 11.79 -22.82
N SER A 491 -20.53 12.01 -23.69
CA SER A 491 -20.58 13.11 -24.66
C SER A 491 -20.79 14.46 -24.03
#